data_AF-A0A953PMA3-F1
#
_entry.id   AF-A0A953PMA3-F1
#
_cell.length_a   1.000
_cell.length_b   1.000
_cell.length_c   1.000
_cell.angle_alpha   90.00
_cell.angle_beta   90.00
_cell.angle_gamma   90.00
#
_symmetry.space_group_name_H-M   'P 1'
#
loop_
_entity.id
_entity.type
_entity.pdbx_description
1 polymer ?
#
loop_
_entity_poly.entity_id
_entity_poly.type
_entity_poly.pdbx_seq_one_letter_code
_entity_poly.pdbx_strand_id
1 'polypeptide(L)'
;MMSSLDDAFLLLNKWKTEQASLKVMFVCNEAGFWTVGTLHEVSETPPAFEVHGPSANGFCLVDLAGASVTYEDPAEAPSPVRDFSRARYVDSLQFTLASGDRCVIFQLRENE
;
A
#
# COMPACT_ATOMS: atom_id res chain seq x y z
N MET A 1 12.13 6.98 -11.64
CA MET A 1 11.69 8.12 -10.81
C MET A 1 10.25 8.42 -11.22
N MET A 2 9.29 7.70 -10.62
CA MET A 2 7.88 8.08 -10.62
C MET A 2 7.61 8.56 -9.21
N SER A 3 7.23 9.83 -9.06
CA SER A 3 7.14 10.54 -7.78
C SER A 3 5.92 11.45 -7.77
N SER A 4 4.86 11.04 -8.46
CA SER A 4 3.60 11.76 -8.51
C SER A 4 2.48 10.89 -7.94
N LEU A 5 1.46 11.53 -7.37
CA LEU A 5 0.24 10.85 -6.96
C LEU A 5 -0.48 10.21 -8.17
N ASP A 6 -0.35 10.79 -9.36
CA ASP A 6 -0.96 10.27 -10.59
C ASP A 6 -0.40 8.87 -10.94
N ASP A 7 0.92 8.69 -10.85
CA ASP A 7 1.56 7.38 -11.09
C ASP A 7 1.12 6.34 -10.03
N ALA A 8 0.99 6.78 -8.77
CA ALA A 8 0.46 5.94 -7.71
C ALA A 8 -0.99 5.51 -8.00
N PHE A 9 -1.84 6.41 -8.47
CA PHE A 9 -3.22 6.08 -8.83
C PHE A 9 -3.30 5.09 -9.99
N LEU A 10 -2.40 5.15 -10.97
CA LEU A 10 -2.33 4.14 -12.03
C LEU A 10 -2.05 2.74 -11.45
N LEU A 11 -1.10 2.63 -10.53
CA LEU A 11 -0.75 1.35 -9.90
C LEU A 11 -1.86 0.85 -8.96
N LEU A 12 -2.45 1.74 -8.17
CA LEU A 12 -3.59 1.40 -7.29
C LEU A 12 -4.79 0.90 -8.12
N ASN A 13 -5.13 1.59 -9.23
CA ASN A 13 -6.22 1.18 -10.12
C ASN A 13 -5.94 -0.17 -10.81
N LYS A 14 -4.68 -0.43 -11.19
CA LYS A 14 -4.25 -1.74 -11.68
C LYS A 14 -4.51 -2.82 -10.62
N TRP A 15 -4.00 -2.64 -9.41
CA TRP A 15 -4.18 -3.61 -8.31
C TRP A 15 -5.65 -3.83 -7.94
N LYS A 16 -6.48 -2.78 -7.95
CA LYS A 16 -7.94 -2.88 -7.78
C LYS A 16 -8.56 -3.76 -8.87
N THR A 17 -8.21 -3.53 -10.14
CA THR A 17 -8.74 -4.28 -11.29
C THR A 17 -8.35 -5.75 -11.25
N GLU A 18 -7.09 -6.03 -10.87
CA GLU A 18 -6.56 -7.39 -10.73
C GLU A 18 -7.05 -8.11 -9.47
N GLN A 19 -7.75 -7.41 -8.56
CA GLN A 19 -8.05 -7.89 -7.21
C GLN A 19 -6.79 -8.43 -6.51
N ALA A 20 -5.66 -7.74 -6.72
CA ALA A 20 -4.38 -8.17 -6.22
C ALA A 20 -4.42 -8.30 -4.69
N SER A 21 -3.82 -9.37 -4.17
CA SER A 21 -3.64 -9.52 -2.73
C SER A 21 -2.55 -8.55 -2.26
N LEU A 22 -2.87 -7.67 -1.33
CA LEU A 22 -1.99 -6.60 -0.87
C LEU A 22 -1.72 -6.75 0.62
N LYS A 23 -0.46 -6.56 1.03
CA LYS A 23 -0.11 -6.30 2.42
C LYS A 23 0.05 -4.81 2.61
N VAL A 24 -0.73 -4.23 3.51
CA VAL A 24 -0.69 -2.81 3.85
C VAL A 24 -0.09 -2.65 5.23
N MET A 25 0.92 -1.82 5.35
CA MET A 25 1.64 -1.52 6.58
C MET A 25 1.51 -0.04 6.92
N PHE A 26 1.03 0.25 8.12
CA PHE A 26 1.04 1.59 8.67
C PHE A 26 2.14 1.68 9.71
N VAL A 27 2.98 2.71 9.59
CA VAL A 27 4.08 3.00 10.50
C VAL A 27 3.84 4.39 11.06
N CYS A 28 3.45 4.42 12.33
CA CYS A 28 3.36 5.61 13.14
C CYS A 28 4.59 5.69 14.07
N ASN A 29 4.86 6.87 14.63
CA ASN A 29 6.09 7.16 15.39
C ASN A 29 6.49 6.08 16.42
N GLU A 30 5.53 5.49 17.15
CA GLU A 30 5.80 4.53 18.22
C GLU A 30 5.30 3.10 17.93
N ALA A 31 4.56 2.90 16.84
CA ALA A 31 3.92 1.62 16.55
C ALA A 31 3.69 1.42 15.05
N GLY A 32 3.81 0.17 14.63
CA GLY A 32 3.41 -0.25 13.29
C GLY A 32 2.35 -1.35 13.37
N PHE A 33 1.37 -1.30 12.47
CA PHE A 33 0.42 -2.38 12.28
C PHE A 33 0.32 -2.72 10.80
N TRP A 34 -0.13 -3.93 10.51
CA TRP A 34 -0.28 -4.39 9.14
C TRP A 34 -1.53 -5.23 8.97
N THR A 35 -2.05 -5.23 7.75
CA THR A 35 -3.18 -6.06 7.32
C THR A 35 -2.90 -6.62 5.93
N VAL A 36 -3.63 -7.67 5.55
CA VAL A 36 -3.67 -8.20 4.19
C VAL A 36 -5.09 -8.00 3.66
N GLY A 37 -5.23 -7.61 2.41
CA GLY A 37 -6.52 -7.30 1.82
C GLY A 37 -6.46 -7.05 0.32
N THR A 38 -7.56 -6.56 -0.23
CA THR A 38 -7.66 -6.13 -1.63
C THR A 38 -8.13 -4.68 -1.69
N LEU A 39 -7.76 -3.96 -2.76
CA LEU A 39 -8.29 -2.61 -2.99
C LEU A 39 -9.74 -2.70 -3.43
N HIS A 40 -10.62 -2.01 -2.69
CA HIS A 40 -12.04 -1.91 -2.99
C HIS A 40 -12.34 -0.59 -3.72
N GLU A 41 -11.83 0.52 -3.22
CA GLU A 41 -11.99 1.83 -3.84
C GLU A 41 -10.68 2.59 -3.99
N VAL A 42 -10.59 3.39 -5.05
CA VAL A 42 -9.50 4.32 -5.35
C VAL A 42 -10.15 5.58 -5.89
N SER A 43 -9.91 6.72 -5.25
CA SER A 43 -10.49 8.01 -5.57
C SER A 43 -9.37 9.02 -5.77
N GLU A 44 -9.40 9.77 -6.86
CA GLU A 44 -8.47 10.88 -7.11
C GLU A 44 -8.98 12.20 -6.52
N THR A 45 -10.27 12.31 -6.20
CA THR A 45 -10.89 13.54 -5.68
C THR A 45 -12.07 13.23 -4.73
N PRO A 46 -11.88 13.29 -3.39
CA PRO A 46 -10.60 13.50 -2.70
C PRO A 46 -9.63 12.33 -2.92
N PRO A 47 -8.31 12.57 -2.90
CA PRO A 47 -7.31 11.53 -3.12
C PRO A 47 -7.33 10.54 -1.95
N ALA A 48 -7.78 9.31 -2.18
CA ALA A 48 -7.92 8.29 -1.15
C ALA A 48 -8.00 6.88 -1.75
N PHE A 49 -7.78 5.86 -0.92
CA PHE A 49 -8.08 4.48 -1.29
C PHE A 49 -8.61 3.68 -0.09
N GLU A 50 -9.34 2.61 -0.39
CA GLU A 50 -9.96 1.71 0.58
C GLU A 50 -9.46 0.29 0.38
N VAL A 51 -8.98 -0.33 1.46
CA VAL A 51 -8.54 -1.73 1.47
C VAL A 51 -9.46 -2.55 2.36
N HIS A 52 -9.99 -3.63 1.81
CA HIS A 52 -10.84 -4.57 2.54
C HIS A 52 -10.01 -5.75 3.00
N GLY A 53 -10.07 -6.05 4.29
CA GLY A 53 -9.43 -7.23 4.87
C GLY A 53 -10.17 -8.53 4.51
N PRO A 54 -9.66 -9.70 4.95
CA PRO A 54 -10.28 -10.99 4.70
C PRO A 54 -11.63 -11.18 5.42
N SER A 55 -11.94 -10.36 6.43
CA SER A 55 -13.26 -10.32 7.05
C SER A 55 -14.11 -9.23 6.40
N ALA A 56 -15.33 -9.57 6.00
CA ALA A 56 -16.24 -8.68 5.27
C ALA A 56 -16.62 -7.37 5.99
N ASN A 57 -16.26 -7.22 7.28
CA ASN A 57 -16.60 -6.07 8.11
C ASN A 57 -15.40 -5.17 8.43
N GLY A 58 -14.19 -5.51 7.98
CA GLY A 58 -12.96 -4.76 8.25
C GLY A 58 -12.44 -4.06 7.00
N PHE A 59 -12.55 -2.73 6.95
CA PHE A 59 -11.92 -1.93 5.91
C PHE A 59 -10.99 -0.88 6.51
N CYS A 60 -10.02 -0.45 5.73
CA CYS A 60 -9.11 0.63 6.03
C CYS A 60 -9.20 1.67 4.92
N LEU A 61 -9.60 2.90 5.28
CA LEU A 61 -9.60 4.06 4.39
C LEU A 61 -8.32 4.86 4.64
N VAL A 62 -7.59 5.15 3.56
CA VAL A 62 -6.37 5.96 3.61
C VAL A 62 -6.60 7.24 2.81
N ASP A 63 -6.58 8.37 3.51
CA ASP A 63 -6.61 9.69 2.89
C ASP A 63 -5.19 10.07 2.45
N LEU A 64 -5.06 10.47 1.19
CA LEU A 64 -3.81 10.87 0.55
C LEU A 64 -3.74 12.39 0.34
N ALA A 65 -4.66 13.17 0.90
CA ALA A 65 -4.62 14.62 0.85
C ALA A 65 -3.31 15.15 1.47
N GLY A 66 -2.48 15.79 0.64
CA GLY A 66 -1.17 16.28 1.05
C GLY A 66 -0.12 15.19 1.28
N ALA A 67 -0.39 13.94 0.90
CA ALA A 67 0.58 12.87 0.97
C ALA A 67 1.64 13.00 -0.14
N SER A 68 2.87 12.58 0.17
CA SER A 68 3.93 12.40 -0.83
C SER A 68 4.15 10.92 -1.12
N VAL A 69 4.51 10.62 -2.37
CA VAL A 69 4.71 9.25 -2.84
C VAL A 69 6.18 8.97 -3.03
N THR A 70 6.65 7.88 -2.45
CA THR A 70 7.96 7.30 -2.71
C THR A 70 7.75 5.88 -3.22
N TYR A 71 8.28 5.59 -4.39
CA TYR A 71 8.41 4.21 -4.85
C TYR A 71 9.65 3.61 -4.18
N GLU A 72 9.47 2.54 -3.40
CA GLU A 72 10.58 1.76 -2.86
C GLU A 72 10.67 0.43 -3.59
N ASP A 73 11.87 0.02 -3.99
CA ASP A 73 12.09 -1.36 -4.43
C ASP A 73 11.81 -2.27 -3.21
N PRO A 74 11.02 -3.35 -3.33
CA PRO A 74 10.81 -4.31 -2.24
C PRO A 74 12.11 -4.82 -1.59
N ALA A 75 13.24 -4.77 -2.31
CA ALA A 75 14.57 -5.09 -1.79
C ALA A 75 15.11 -4.06 -0.77
N GLU A 76 14.61 -2.83 -0.77
CA GLU A 76 14.97 -1.73 0.14
C GLU A 76 14.08 -1.65 1.38
N ALA A 77 13.02 -2.47 1.46
CA ALA A 77 12.11 -2.52 2.61
C ALA A 77 12.85 -2.93 3.92
N PRO A 78 12.39 -2.47 5.09
CA PRO A 78 13.01 -2.77 6.38
C PRO A 78 13.00 -4.28 6.72
N SER A 79 13.99 -4.74 7.50
CA SER A 79 14.26 -6.17 7.77
C SER A 79 13.04 -7.07 8.05
N PRO A 80 12.05 -6.72 8.90
CA PRO A 80 10.90 -7.61 9.13
C PRO A 80 10.02 -7.83 7.90
N VAL A 81 10.08 -6.92 6.92
CA VAL A 81 9.43 -7.05 5.61
C VAL A 81 10.34 -7.83 4.67
N ARG A 82 11.62 -7.46 4.58
CA ARG A 82 12.62 -8.07 3.69
C ARG A 82 12.89 -9.55 3.95
N ASP A 83 12.96 -9.95 5.21
CA ASP A 83 13.36 -11.30 5.62
C ASP A 83 12.25 -12.34 5.34
N PHE A 84 11.02 -11.88 5.07
CA PHE A 84 9.90 -12.71 4.62
C PHE A 84 9.71 -12.74 3.09
N SER A 85 10.38 -11.88 2.31
CA SER A 85 9.74 -11.33 1.10
C SER A 85 10.41 -11.48 -0.26
N ARG A 86 11.70 -11.85 -0.38
CA ARG A 86 12.35 -11.82 -1.70
C ARG A 86 11.66 -12.66 -2.79
N ALA A 87 10.84 -13.65 -2.42
CA ALA A 87 10.06 -14.47 -3.35
C ALA A 87 8.55 -14.13 -3.38
N ARG A 88 8.06 -13.23 -2.52
CA ARG A 88 6.62 -13.03 -2.25
C ARG A 88 6.06 -11.67 -2.61
N TYR A 89 6.86 -10.63 -2.85
CA TYR A 89 6.34 -9.31 -3.22
C TYR A 89 6.70 -8.94 -4.66
N VAL A 90 5.74 -8.39 -5.40
CA VAL A 90 5.86 -8.06 -6.84
C VAL A 90 6.25 -6.59 -7.02
N ASP A 91 5.48 -5.70 -6.41
CA ASP A 91 5.64 -4.24 -6.48
C ASP A 91 5.38 -3.64 -5.08
N SER A 92 5.88 -2.42 -4.83
CA SER A 92 5.57 -1.70 -3.59
C SER A 92 5.35 -0.20 -3.80
N LEU A 93 4.56 0.41 -2.91
CA LEU A 93 4.23 1.83 -2.93
C LEU A 93 4.21 2.40 -1.52
N GLN A 94 5.01 3.42 -1.25
CA GLN A 94 5.03 4.11 0.03
C GLN A 94 4.42 5.51 -0.09
N PHE A 95 3.54 5.83 0.84
CA PHE A 95 2.97 7.15 1.05
C PHE A 95 3.49 7.70 2.38
N THR A 96 4.00 8.92 2.37
CA THR A 96 4.17 9.71 3.59
C THR A 96 2.95 10.62 3.69
N LEU A 97 2.09 10.36 4.68
CA LEU A 97 0.84 11.07 4.89
C LEU A 97 1.12 12.48 5.41
N ALA A 98 0.11 13.37 5.32
CA ALA A 98 0.24 14.74 5.83
C ALA A 98 0.53 14.81 7.34
N SER A 99 0.16 13.78 8.11
CA SER A 99 0.52 13.64 9.52
C SER A 99 2.01 13.33 9.76
N GLY A 100 2.74 12.93 8.71
CA GLY A 100 4.10 12.39 8.80
C GLY A 100 4.16 10.87 8.96
N ASP A 101 3.01 10.21 9.19
CA ASP A 101 2.92 8.75 9.23
C ASP A 101 3.22 8.14 7.86
N ARG A 102 3.66 6.89 7.83
CA ARG A 102 3.93 6.17 6.58
C ARG A 102 2.93 5.05 6.36
N CYS A 103 2.42 4.96 5.15
CA CYS A 103 1.64 3.83 4.66
C CYS A 103 2.42 3.16 3.53
N VAL A 104 2.74 1.89 3.67
CA VAL A 104 3.43 1.11 2.63
C VAL A 104 2.55 -0.04 2.18
N ILE A 105 2.34 -0.14 0.88
CA ILE A 105 1.55 -1.19 0.24
C ILE A 105 2.50 -2.10 -0.52
N PHE A 106 2.39 -3.41 -0.29
CA PHE A 106 3.13 -4.43 -1.01
C PHE A 106 2.15 -5.32 -1.77
N GLN A 107 2.34 -5.46 -3.07
CA GLN A 107 1.63 -6.47 -3.85
C GLN A 107 2.21 -7.85 -3.53
N LEU A 108 1.36 -8.78 -3.13
CA LEU A 108 1.72 -10.17 -2.89
C LEU A 108 1.71 -10.94 -4.22
N ARG A 109 2.73 -11.78 -4.44
CA ARG A 109 2.72 -12.79 -5.50
C ARG A 109 1.68 -13.84 -5.12
N GLU A 110 0.81 -14.19 -6.05
CA GLU A 110 -0.06 -15.35 -5.87
C GLU A 110 0.82 -16.59 -5.68
N ASN A 111 0.60 -17.33 -4.59
CA ASN A 111 1.25 -18.62 -4.43
C ASN A 111 0.63 -19.56 -5.48
N GLU A 112 1.42 -20.01 -6.45
CA GLU A 112 1.10 -21.21 -7.23
C GLU A 112 0.94 -22.44 -6.32
#